data_AF-A0A970VFJ0-F1
#
_entry.id   AF-A0A970VFJ0-F1
#
_cell.length_a   1.000
_cell.length_b   1.000
_cell.length_c   1.000
_cell.angle_alpha   90.00
_cell.angle_beta   90.00
_cell.angle_gamma   90.00
#
_symmetry.space_group_name_H-M   'P 1'
#
loop_
_entity.id
_entity.type
_entity.pdbx_description
1 polymer ?
#
loop_
_entity_poly.entity_id
_entity_poly.type
_entity_poly.pdbx_seq_one_letter_code
_entity_poly.pdbx_strand_id
1 'polypeptide(L)'
;MLSNIDFVRRSLDIHLFFARIMKEHSFFLQLGFTPRDADFARQADDFRKAFDDLLKAVILLSDGVVSPQVLQSGEVVTPYTLEAERLSSFFTGVRIPTELTRAETGLAAGNLIRDVKKLEPRVFDLNQKAMDLLAGLIRFKNTVLSNVLSCKMFTLNYPLLIDHILREANLYLRMIQRVQRREEVNTDKEILEQELFWNRIMGEHAKFIRGLLDPTEEGLFNMANDFGNLFDDCPTKS
;
A
#
# COMPACT_ATOMS: atom_id res chain seq x y z
N MET A 1 13.78 -23.36 0.98
CA MET A 1 13.36 -22.48 2.09
C MET A 1 14.24 -21.24 2.07
N LEU A 2 13.67 -20.04 2.25
CA LEU A 2 14.43 -18.79 2.18
C LEU A 2 15.59 -18.73 3.19
N SER A 3 16.76 -18.27 2.72
CA SER A 3 17.89 -17.95 3.60
C SER A 3 17.55 -16.81 4.55
N ASN A 4 18.29 -16.63 5.65
CA ASN A 4 18.06 -15.49 6.55
C ASN A 4 18.26 -14.13 5.87
N ILE A 5 19.19 -14.06 4.91
CA ILE A 5 19.47 -12.84 4.15
C ILE A 5 18.28 -12.54 3.24
N ASP A 6 17.78 -13.55 2.50
CA ASP A 6 16.64 -13.39 1.60
C ASP A 6 15.36 -13.09 2.36
N PHE A 7 15.15 -13.74 3.51
CA PHE A 7 14.05 -13.46 4.41
C PHE A 7 14.04 -12.00 4.86
N VAL A 8 15.17 -11.50 5.39
CA VAL A 8 15.30 -10.12 5.86
C VAL A 8 15.06 -9.15 4.71
N ARG A 9 15.75 -9.33 3.58
CA ARG A 9 15.69 -8.40 2.45
C ARG A 9 14.29 -8.38 1.83
N ARG A 10 13.71 -9.54 1.52
CA ARG A 10 12.35 -9.61 0.94
C ARG A 10 11.30 -9.02 1.87
N SER A 11 11.39 -9.27 3.17
CA SER A 11 10.44 -8.69 4.14
C SER A 11 10.48 -7.16 4.11
N LEU A 12 11.68 -6.58 4.16
CA LEU A 12 11.87 -5.13 4.18
C LEU A 12 11.50 -4.47 2.86
N ASP A 13 11.83 -5.09 1.73
CA ASP A 13 11.46 -4.62 0.39
C ASP A 13 9.91 -4.56 0.25
N ILE A 14 9.20 -5.62 0.64
CA ILE A 14 7.72 -5.66 0.64
C ILE A 14 7.14 -4.60 1.59
N HIS A 15 7.72 -4.44 2.77
CA HIS A 15 7.25 -3.49 3.76
C HIS A 15 7.42 -2.03 3.31
N LEU A 16 8.55 -1.67 2.69
CA LEU A 16 8.78 -0.31 2.19
C LEU A 16 7.72 0.10 1.16
N PHE A 17 7.31 -0.82 0.29
CA PHE A 17 6.25 -0.56 -0.67
C PHE A 17 4.86 -0.50 0.01
N PHE A 18 4.44 -1.58 0.66
CA PHE A 18 3.04 -1.70 1.09
C PHE A 18 2.69 -0.97 2.40
N ALA A 19 3.63 -0.74 3.32
CA ALA A 19 3.29 -0.05 4.57
C ALA A 19 2.84 1.40 4.30
N ARG A 20 3.50 2.08 3.36
CA ARG A 20 3.10 3.39 2.84
C ARG A 20 1.70 3.35 2.23
N ILE A 21 1.44 2.39 1.34
CA ILE A 21 0.15 2.23 0.68
C ILE A 21 -0.98 2.02 1.71
N MET A 22 -0.76 1.19 2.75
CA MET A 22 -1.79 0.95 3.77
C MET A 22 -2.05 2.16 4.68
N LYS A 23 -1.03 2.96 4.97
CA LYS A 23 -1.17 4.27 5.61
C LYS A 23 -2.03 5.20 4.74
N GLU A 24 -1.72 5.30 3.45
CA GLU A 24 -2.43 6.18 2.50
C GLU A 24 -3.89 5.74 2.28
N HIS A 25 -4.15 4.44 2.19
CA HIS A 25 -5.53 3.91 2.19
C HIS A 25 -6.33 4.31 3.42
N SER A 26 -5.68 4.26 4.59
CA SER A 26 -6.32 4.64 5.85
C SER A 26 -6.66 6.14 5.87
N PHE A 27 -5.78 6.97 5.28
CA PHE A 27 -6.03 8.39 5.04
C PHE A 27 -7.19 8.63 4.05
N PHE A 28 -7.26 7.92 2.92
CA PHE A 28 -8.37 8.06 1.97
C PHE A 28 -9.72 7.69 2.59
N LEU A 29 -9.75 6.57 3.35
CA LEU A 29 -10.93 6.17 4.09
C LEU A 29 -11.36 7.24 5.10
N GLN A 30 -10.42 7.73 5.91
CA GLN A 30 -10.65 8.79 6.91
C GLN A 30 -11.36 10.00 6.29
N LEU A 31 -10.89 10.50 5.15
CA LEU A 31 -11.43 11.70 4.51
C LEU A 31 -12.79 11.49 3.86
N GLY A 32 -13.10 10.26 3.44
CA GLY A 32 -14.37 9.99 2.77
C GLY A 32 -15.54 9.76 3.73
N PHE A 33 -15.34 9.62 5.03
CA PHE A 33 -16.45 9.46 5.97
C PHE A 33 -17.16 10.78 6.26
N THR A 34 -18.48 10.72 6.42
CA THR A 34 -19.27 11.89 6.85
C THR A 34 -19.22 12.08 8.37
N PRO A 35 -19.59 13.26 8.90
CA PRO A 35 -19.64 13.49 10.34
C PRO A 35 -20.52 12.51 11.13
N ARG A 36 -21.55 11.92 10.49
CA ARG A 36 -22.39 10.87 11.11
C ARG A 36 -21.56 9.66 11.52
N ASP A 37 -20.58 9.27 10.70
CA ASP A 37 -19.75 8.08 10.86
C ASP A 37 -18.34 8.47 11.36
N ALA A 38 -18.23 9.52 12.19
CA ALA A 38 -16.97 10.04 12.71
C ALA A 38 -16.13 9.01 13.48
N ASP A 39 -16.75 7.97 14.04
CA ASP A 39 -16.06 6.88 14.73
C ASP A 39 -15.23 6.04 13.73
N PHE A 40 -15.77 5.79 12.53
CA PHE A 40 -15.02 5.14 11.44
C PHE A 40 -13.87 6.03 10.95
N ALA A 41 -14.08 7.35 10.90
CA ALA A 41 -13.01 8.29 10.56
C ALA A 41 -11.86 8.25 11.57
N ARG A 42 -12.17 8.22 12.87
CA ARG A 42 -11.16 8.08 13.93
C ARG A 42 -10.44 6.74 13.86
N GLN A 43 -11.17 5.64 13.65
CA GLN A 43 -10.57 4.32 13.51
C GLN A 43 -9.64 4.23 12.30
N ALA A 44 -10.00 4.86 11.17
CA ALA A 44 -9.12 4.95 10.01
C ALA A 44 -7.85 5.76 10.30
N ASP A 45 -7.97 6.87 11.04
CA ASP A 45 -6.82 7.67 11.49
C ASP A 45 -5.89 6.89 12.44
N ASP A 46 -6.46 6.02 13.29
CA ASP A 46 -5.68 5.15 14.18
C ASP A 46 -4.88 4.11 13.38
N PHE A 47 -5.47 3.51 12.34
CA PHE A 47 -4.73 2.64 11.42
C PHE A 47 -3.62 3.41 10.67
N ARG A 48 -3.92 4.63 10.20
CA ARG A 48 -2.91 5.47 9.52
C ARG A 48 -1.69 5.70 10.43
N LYS A 49 -1.91 6.12 11.68
CA LYS A 49 -0.82 6.32 12.66
C LYS A 49 -0.07 5.03 12.98
N ALA A 50 -0.78 3.91 13.10
CA ALA A 50 -0.15 2.61 13.34
C ALA A 50 0.74 2.18 12.15
N PHE A 51 0.34 2.48 10.91
CA PHE A 51 1.18 2.26 9.73
C PHE A 51 2.32 3.28 9.62
N ASP A 52 2.15 4.52 10.08
CA ASP A 52 3.25 5.48 10.22
C ASP A 52 4.34 4.92 11.16
N ASP A 53 3.95 4.36 12.31
CA ASP A 53 4.87 3.73 13.27
C ASP A 53 5.54 2.47 12.70
N LEU A 54 4.78 1.63 11.99
CA LEU A 54 5.33 0.47 11.30
C LEU A 54 6.36 0.89 10.26
N LEU A 55 6.02 1.86 9.40
CA LEU A 55 6.90 2.35 8.34
C LEU A 55 8.18 2.95 8.93
N LYS A 56 8.08 3.71 10.02
CA LYS A 56 9.25 4.21 10.74
C LYS A 56 10.19 3.08 11.19
N ALA A 57 9.64 1.99 11.72
CA ALA A 57 10.44 0.82 12.12
C ALA A 57 11.06 0.10 10.92
N VAL A 58 10.35 0.02 9.80
CA VAL A 58 10.84 -0.54 8.52
C VAL A 58 12.02 0.28 8.03
N ILE A 59 11.88 1.60 7.90
CA ILE A 59 12.95 2.51 7.45
C ILE A 59 14.23 2.30 8.26
N LEU A 60 14.12 2.24 9.59
CA LEU A 60 15.26 2.04 10.49
C LEU A 60 15.96 0.69 10.29
N LEU A 61 15.24 -0.35 9.85
CA LEU A 61 15.79 -1.68 9.59
C LEU A 61 16.28 -1.85 8.14
N SER A 62 15.80 -1.00 7.23
CA SER A 62 16.08 -1.05 5.80
C SER A 62 17.41 -0.42 5.41
N ASP A 63 17.90 0.56 6.17
CA ASP A 63 19.12 1.30 5.82
C ASP A 63 20.36 0.39 5.73
N GLY A 64 20.99 0.36 4.56
CA GLY A 64 22.14 -0.51 4.28
C GLY A 64 21.80 -2.00 4.16
N VAL A 65 20.52 -2.36 4.01
CA VAL A 65 20.04 -3.76 3.93
C VAL A 65 19.26 -4.06 2.63
N VAL A 66 18.40 -3.11 2.24
CA VAL A 66 17.47 -3.28 1.10
C VAL A 66 18.17 -3.36 -0.23
N SER A 67 17.46 -3.94 -1.21
CA SER A 67 18.00 -4.16 -2.55
C SER A 67 18.20 -2.83 -3.30
N PRO A 68 19.28 -2.69 -4.09
CA PRO A 68 19.46 -1.53 -4.98
C PRO A 68 18.30 -1.36 -5.97
N GLN A 69 17.71 -2.47 -6.41
CA GLN A 69 16.59 -2.48 -7.36
C GLN A 69 15.38 -1.73 -6.81
N VAL A 70 15.02 -1.97 -5.54
CA VAL A 70 13.86 -1.32 -4.90
C VAL A 70 14.06 0.19 -4.72
N LEU A 71 15.29 0.63 -4.43
CA LEU A 71 15.57 2.06 -4.32
C LEU A 71 15.64 2.76 -5.68
N GLN A 72 16.03 2.05 -6.74
CA GLN A 72 16.14 2.60 -8.10
C GLN A 72 14.83 2.55 -8.89
N SER A 73 13.90 1.66 -8.54
CA SER A 73 12.60 1.52 -9.22
C SER A 73 11.70 2.74 -9.03
N GLY A 74 11.93 3.53 -7.97
CA GLY A 74 11.07 4.65 -7.59
C GLY A 74 9.78 4.20 -6.89
N GLU A 75 9.64 2.92 -6.55
CA GLU A 75 8.41 2.38 -5.93
C GLU A 75 8.24 2.78 -4.47
N VAL A 76 9.34 3.10 -3.76
CA VAL A 76 9.31 3.55 -2.35
C VAL A 76 8.94 5.04 -2.25
N VAL A 77 9.58 5.87 -3.08
CA VAL A 77 9.35 7.32 -3.15
C VAL A 77 9.46 7.79 -4.59
N THR A 78 8.44 8.51 -5.05
CA THR A 78 8.42 9.17 -6.36
C THR A 78 8.83 10.64 -6.24
N PRO A 79 9.17 11.32 -7.35
CA PRO A 79 9.40 12.77 -7.34
C PRO A 79 8.22 13.60 -6.81
N TYR A 80 7.01 13.05 -6.83
CA TYR A 80 5.78 13.74 -6.44
C TYR A 80 5.35 13.45 -4.99
N THR A 81 5.87 12.39 -4.37
CA THR A 81 5.38 11.89 -3.07
C THR A 81 5.43 12.95 -1.97
N LEU A 82 6.58 13.63 -1.80
CA LEU A 82 6.74 14.62 -0.74
C LEU A 82 5.81 15.82 -0.89
N GLU A 83 5.60 16.29 -2.12
CA GLU A 83 4.74 17.44 -2.37
C GLU A 83 3.26 17.05 -2.24
N ALA A 84 2.87 15.86 -2.71
CA ALA A 84 1.53 15.31 -2.53
C ALA A 84 1.16 15.22 -1.04
N GLU A 85 2.07 14.75 -0.18
CA GLU A 85 1.83 14.69 1.28
C GLU A 85 1.68 16.07 1.92
N ARG A 86 2.46 17.07 1.47
CA ARG A 86 2.35 18.45 1.95
C ARG A 86 1.03 19.09 1.56
N LEU A 87 0.66 19.00 0.29
CA LEU A 87 -0.60 19.55 -0.22
C LEU A 87 -1.79 18.85 0.42
N SER A 88 -1.75 17.53 0.53
CA SER A 88 -2.80 16.75 1.22
C SER A 88 -2.94 17.17 2.67
N SER A 89 -1.83 17.35 3.40
CA SER A 89 -1.89 17.84 4.79
C SER A 89 -2.49 19.24 4.87
N PHE A 90 -2.11 20.14 3.96
CA PHE A 90 -2.59 21.51 3.92
C PHE A 90 -4.10 21.59 3.65
N PHE A 91 -4.59 20.91 2.60
CA PHE A 91 -5.99 21.00 2.19
C PHE A 91 -6.97 20.22 3.08
N THR A 92 -6.49 19.17 3.76
CA THR A 92 -7.36 18.29 4.56
C THR A 92 -7.25 18.56 6.06
N GLY A 93 -6.20 19.24 6.52
CA GLY A 93 -5.90 19.45 7.93
C GLY A 93 -5.39 18.21 8.67
N VAL A 94 -5.29 17.06 8.00
CA VAL A 94 -4.72 15.83 8.60
C VAL A 94 -3.20 15.90 8.51
N ARG A 95 -2.52 15.75 9.64
CA ARG A 95 -1.05 15.74 9.66
C ARG A 95 -0.48 14.45 9.06
N ILE A 96 0.21 14.58 7.92
CA ILE A 96 1.01 13.51 7.31
C ILE A 96 2.50 13.71 7.70
N PRO A 97 3.18 12.69 8.25
CA PRO A 97 4.57 12.81 8.70
C PRO A 97 5.57 12.78 7.53
N THR A 98 5.72 13.92 6.85
CA THR A 98 6.65 14.08 5.69
C THR A 98 8.11 13.76 6.01
N GLU A 99 8.49 13.74 7.29
CA GLU A 99 9.81 13.29 7.75
C GLU A 99 10.10 11.83 7.41
N LEU A 100 9.07 10.97 7.34
CA LEU A 100 9.25 9.57 6.93
C LEU A 100 9.70 9.48 5.47
N THR A 101 9.05 10.24 4.59
CA THR A 101 9.41 10.34 3.16
C THR A 101 10.84 10.84 2.96
N ARG A 102 11.25 11.83 3.77
CA ARG A 102 12.64 12.32 3.76
C ARG A 102 13.63 11.26 4.21
N ALA A 103 13.27 10.45 5.21
CA ALA A 103 14.11 9.36 5.69
C ALA A 103 14.20 8.22 4.65
N GLU A 104 13.10 7.86 3.98
CA GLU A 104 13.09 6.88 2.88
C GLU A 104 13.98 7.33 1.71
N THR A 105 13.94 8.61 1.35
CA THR A 105 14.78 9.18 0.29
C THR A 105 16.28 9.10 0.62
N GLY A 106 16.61 9.03 1.92
CA GLY A 106 17.98 8.92 2.41
C GLY A 106 18.48 7.48 2.59
N LEU A 107 17.67 6.46 2.31
CA LEU A 107 18.07 5.07 2.49
C LEU A 107 19.23 4.69 1.57
N ALA A 108 20.24 4.03 2.14
CA ALA A 108 21.32 3.45 1.36
C ALA A 108 21.04 1.97 1.03
N ALA A 109 21.35 1.55 -0.20
CA ALA A 109 21.29 0.14 -0.58
C ALA A 109 22.40 -0.67 0.11
N GLY A 110 22.10 -1.94 0.44
CA GLY A 110 23.01 -2.83 1.15
C GLY A 110 23.47 -4.02 0.33
N ASN A 111 24.75 -4.12 0.00
CA ASN A 111 25.31 -5.30 -0.68
C ASN A 111 25.65 -6.45 0.28
N LEU A 112 26.02 -6.15 1.54
CA LEU A 112 26.44 -7.14 2.54
C LEU A 112 25.73 -6.89 3.87
N ILE A 113 24.82 -7.79 4.26
CA ILE A 113 24.17 -7.75 5.57
C ILE A 113 25.15 -8.29 6.62
N ARG A 114 25.94 -7.39 7.23
CA ARG A 114 27.02 -7.77 8.16
C ARG A 114 26.54 -8.46 9.43
N ASP A 115 25.32 -8.18 9.90
CA ASP A 115 24.78 -8.69 11.17
C ASP A 115 23.38 -9.30 11.03
N VAL A 116 23.22 -10.18 10.03
CA VAL A 116 21.92 -10.83 9.74
C VAL A 116 21.36 -11.61 10.95
N LYS A 117 22.22 -12.13 11.83
CA LYS A 117 21.81 -12.87 13.03
C LYS A 117 21.07 -12.00 14.04
N LYS A 118 21.33 -10.69 14.07
CA LYS A 118 20.60 -9.73 14.92
C LYS A 118 19.39 -9.12 14.21
N LEU A 119 19.46 -8.98 12.89
CA LEU A 119 18.36 -8.40 12.11
C LEU A 119 17.19 -9.37 11.92
N GLU A 120 17.47 -10.65 11.69
CA GLU A 120 16.44 -11.64 11.39
C GLU A 120 15.34 -11.72 12.45
N PRO A 121 15.64 -11.81 13.77
CA PRO A 121 14.58 -11.86 14.78
C PRO A 121 13.75 -10.56 14.83
N ARG A 122 14.41 -9.40 14.62
CA ARG A 122 13.75 -8.08 14.63
C ARG A 122 12.79 -7.95 13.45
N VAL A 123 13.18 -8.45 12.28
CA VAL A 123 12.34 -8.47 11.08
C VAL A 123 11.22 -9.49 11.23
N PHE A 124 11.48 -10.65 11.84
CA PHE A 124 10.44 -11.62 12.15
C PHE A 124 9.34 -11.03 13.04
N ASP A 125 9.71 -10.29 14.09
CA ASP A 125 8.76 -9.58 14.96
C ASP A 125 8.03 -8.44 14.23
N LEU A 126 8.74 -7.74 13.33
CA LEU A 126 8.16 -6.69 12.48
C LEU A 126 7.07 -7.26 11.57
N ASN A 127 7.35 -8.37 10.90
CA ASN A 127 6.41 -9.09 10.06
C ASN A 127 5.18 -9.51 10.87
N GLN A 128 5.36 -10.02 12.09
CA GLN A 128 4.24 -10.41 12.96
C GLN A 128 3.34 -9.22 13.30
N LYS A 129 3.93 -8.09 13.70
CA LYS A 129 3.19 -6.84 13.96
C LYS A 129 2.44 -6.35 12.71
N ALA A 130 3.06 -6.41 11.55
CA ALA A 130 2.44 -6.03 10.29
C ALA A 130 1.25 -6.93 9.95
N MET A 131 1.37 -8.25 10.13
CA MET A 131 0.27 -9.19 9.89
C MET A 131 -0.93 -8.94 10.81
N ASP A 132 -0.69 -8.65 12.09
CA ASP A 132 -1.77 -8.36 13.05
C ASP A 132 -2.48 -7.05 12.69
N LEU A 133 -1.71 -6.02 12.33
CA LEU A 133 -2.23 -4.72 11.90
C LEU A 133 -3.04 -4.85 10.60
N LEU A 134 -2.53 -5.61 9.62
CA LEU A 134 -3.23 -5.90 8.36
C LEU A 134 -4.53 -6.67 8.59
N ALA A 135 -4.53 -7.67 9.46
CA ALA A 135 -5.74 -8.41 9.79
C ALA A 135 -6.81 -7.47 10.39
N GLY A 136 -6.40 -6.51 11.22
CA GLY A 136 -7.26 -5.42 11.71
C GLY A 136 -7.81 -4.56 10.59
N LEU A 137 -6.95 -4.03 9.72
CA LEU A 137 -7.34 -3.14 8.62
C LEU A 137 -8.25 -3.85 7.60
N ILE A 138 -8.00 -5.13 7.32
CA ILE A 138 -8.83 -5.96 6.43
C ILE A 138 -10.23 -6.14 7.01
N ARG A 139 -10.36 -6.42 8.31
CA ARG A 139 -11.68 -6.49 8.98
C ARG A 139 -12.40 -5.15 8.89
N PHE A 140 -11.69 -4.05 9.16
CA PHE A 140 -12.23 -2.70 9.05
C PHE A 140 -12.75 -2.39 7.64
N LYS A 141 -11.93 -2.61 6.60
CA LYS A 141 -12.31 -2.43 5.19
C LYS A 141 -13.54 -3.27 4.80
N ASN A 142 -13.62 -4.53 5.25
CA ASN A 142 -14.80 -5.37 5.05
C ASN A 142 -16.06 -4.82 5.71
N THR A 143 -15.97 -4.33 6.95
CA THR A 143 -17.10 -3.72 7.65
C THR A 143 -17.60 -2.47 6.92
N VAL A 144 -16.66 -1.60 6.49
CA VAL A 144 -16.99 -0.39 5.72
C VAL A 144 -17.69 -0.77 4.41
N LEU A 145 -17.11 -1.69 3.63
CA LEU A 145 -17.69 -2.15 2.37
C LEU A 145 -19.10 -2.74 2.56
N SER A 146 -19.29 -3.59 3.58
CA SER A 146 -20.58 -4.20 3.89
C SER A 146 -21.63 -3.16 4.28
N ASN A 147 -21.26 -2.15 5.07
CA ASN A 147 -22.17 -1.08 5.46
C ASN A 147 -22.56 -0.20 4.27
N VAL A 148 -21.62 0.10 3.37
CA VAL A 148 -21.91 0.87 2.14
C VAL A 148 -22.84 0.07 1.21
N LEU A 149 -22.54 -1.20 0.95
CA LEU A 149 -23.35 -2.07 0.07
C LEU A 149 -24.75 -2.36 0.63
N SER A 150 -24.93 -2.30 1.95
CA SER A 150 -26.24 -2.46 2.61
C SER A 150 -26.94 -1.12 2.91
N CYS A 151 -26.45 -0.02 2.35
CA CYS A 151 -27.00 1.33 2.52
C CYS A 151 -27.08 1.82 3.99
N LYS A 152 -26.21 1.30 4.86
CA LYS A 152 -26.12 1.69 6.29
C LYS A 152 -25.10 2.80 6.54
N MET A 153 -24.27 3.10 5.55
CA MET A 153 -23.21 4.10 5.59
C MET A 153 -23.13 4.84 4.25
N PHE A 154 -22.97 6.15 4.33
CA PHE A 154 -22.65 6.99 3.18
C PHE A 154 -21.22 7.53 3.32
N THR A 155 -20.45 7.45 2.25
CA THR A 155 -19.05 7.86 2.17
C THR A 155 -18.76 8.39 0.77
N LEU A 156 -17.76 9.25 0.63
CA LEU A 156 -17.25 9.75 -0.65
C LEU A 156 -16.37 8.71 -1.37
N ASN A 157 -16.01 7.62 -0.70
CA ASN A 157 -15.27 6.52 -1.30
C ASN A 157 -16.19 5.62 -2.13
N TYR A 158 -15.84 5.38 -3.40
CA TYR A 158 -16.58 4.41 -4.21
C TYR A 158 -16.55 3.01 -3.57
N PRO A 159 -17.64 2.22 -3.63
CA PRO A 159 -17.61 0.82 -3.21
C PRO A 159 -16.50 0.01 -3.88
N LEU A 160 -16.24 0.28 -5.17
CA LEU A 160 -15.16 -0.33 -5.93
C LEU A 160 -13.77 0.06 -5.38
N LEU A 161 -13.58 1.32 -4.94
CA LEU A 161 -12.33 1.76 -4.30
C LEU A 161 -12.11 0.98 -2.99
N ILE A 162 -13.14 0.81 -2.17
CA ILE A 162 -13.03 0.08 -0.90
C ILE A 162 -12.70 -1.41 -1.14
N ASP A 163 -13.33 -2.05 -2.11
CA ASP A 163 -13.01 -3.42 -2.53
C ASP A 163 -11.59 -3.54 -3.12
N HIS A 164 -11.17 -2.56 -3.91
CA HIS A 164 -9.83 -2.47 -4.49
C HIS A 164 -8.75 -2.43 -3.41
N ILE A 165 -8.83 -1.48 -2.48
CA ILE A 165 -7.84 -1.34 -1.40
C ILE A 165 -7.90 -2.52 -0.42
N LEU A 166 -9.02 -3.24 -0.36
CA LEU A 166 -9.15 -4.50 0.39
C LEU A 166 -8.37 -5.63 -0.31
N ARG A 167 -8.43 -5.73 -1.63
CA ARG A 167 -7.63 -6.70 -2.40
C ARG A 167 -6.13 -6.48 -2.24
N GLU A 168 -5.66 -5.24 -2.26
CA GLU A 168 -4.25 -4.91 -2.01
C GLU A 168 -3.81 -5.26 -0.59
N ALA A 169 -4.64 -4.99 0.42
CA ALA A 169 -4.34 -5.37 1.80
C ALA A 169 -4.21 -6.90 1.97
N ASN A 170 -5.09 -7.66 1.29
CA ASN A 170 -5.00 -9.12 1.27
C ASN A 170 -3.76 -9.61 0.51
N LEU A 171 -3.35 -8.94 -0.58
CA LEU A 171 -2.11 -9.26 -1.28
C LEU A 171 -0.91 -9.10 -0.34
N TYR A 172 -0.80 -7.94 0.30
CA TYR A 172 0.29 -7.66 1.26
C TYR A 172 0.33 -8.68 2.40
N LEU A 173 -0.82 -8.99 3.01
CA LEU A 173 -0.89 -10.01 4.07
C LEU A 173 -0.40 -11.38 3.57
N ARG A 174 -0.84 -11.82 2.39
CA ARG A 174 -0.40 -13.10 1.81
C ARG A 174 1.10 -13.12 1.54
N MET A 175 1.65 -12.04 0.99
CA MET A 175 3.08 -11.93 0.69
C MET A 175 3.93 -12.02 1.97
N ILE A 176 3.59 -11.27 3.01
CA ILE A 176 4.32 -11.34 4.28
C ILE A 176 4.15 -12.69 4.97
N GLN A 177 2.96 -13.31 4.92
CA GLN A 177 2.76 -14.66 5.44
C GLN A 177 3.65 -15.71 4.75
N ARG A 178 3.79 -15.64 3.42
CA ARG A 178 4.68 -16.52 2.66
C ARG A 178 6.15 -16.33 3.07
N VAL A 179 6.60 -15.08 3.15
CA VAL A 179 7.97 -14.75 3.58
C VAL A 179 8.21 -15.18 5.03
N GLN A 180 7.25 -14.97 5.93
CA GLN A 180 7.31 -15.40 7.34
C GLN A 180 7.48 -16.91 7.48
N ARG A 181 6.78 -17.69 6.65
CA ARG A 181 6.92 -19.16 6.60
C ARG A 181 8.15 -19.62 5.80
N ARG A 182 8.95 -18.68 5.27
CA ARG A 182 10.15 -18.92 4.46
C ARG A 182 9.87 -19.79 3.24
N GLU A 183 8.66 -19.65 2.70
CA GLU A 183 8.21 -20.36 1.52
C GLU A 183 9.00 -19.88 0.30
N GLU A 184 9.51 -20.84 -0.48
CA GLU A 184 10.02 -20.55 -1.82
C GLU A 184 8.83 -20.47 -2.76
N VAL A 185 8.80 -19.42 -3.57
CA VAL A 185 7.74 -19.23 -4.55
C VAL A 185 8.23 -19.64 -5.93
N ASN A 186 7.37 -20.31 -6.69
CA ASN A 186 7.59 -20.54 -8.11
C ASN A 186 7.49 -19.20 -8.84
N THR A 187 8.62 -18.71 -9.33
CA THR A 187 8.76 -17.39 -9.94
C THR A 187 7.83 -17.19 -11.14
N ASP A 188 7.69 -18.19 -12.02
CA ASP A 188 6.89 -18.05 -13.25
C ASP A 188 5.40 -17.90 -12.94
N LYS A 189 4.90 -18.73 -12.01
CA LYS A 189 3.51 -18.66 -11.57
C LYS A 189 3.22 -17.35 -10.82
N GLU A 190 4.16 -16.89 -10.00
CA GLU A 190 3.98 -15.64 -9.24
C GLU A 190 4.01 -14.41 -10.13
N ILE A 191 4.87 -14.36 -11.15
CA ILE A 191 4.88 -13.27 -12.13
C ILE A 191 3.51 -13.17 -12.81
N LEU A 192 2.97 -14.29 -13.28
CA LEU A 192 1.65 -14.32 -13.92
C LEU A 192 0.53 -13.87 -12.97
N GLU A 193 0.51 -14.38 -11.73
CA GLU A 193 -0.48 -13.99 -10.72
C GLU A 193 -0.40 -12.49 -10.39
N GLN A 194 0.82 -11.93 -10.33
CA GLN A 194 1.06 -10.51 -10.08
C GLN A 194 0.64 -9.66 -11.28
N GLU A 195 0.96 -10.05 -12.50
CA GLU A 195 0.55 -9.33 -13.72
C GLU A 195 -0.97 -9.22 -13.81
N LEU A 196 -1.68 -10.34 -13.63
CA LEU A 196 -3.15 -10.35 -13.63
C LEU A 196 -3.73 -9.49 -12.49
N PHE A 197 -3.10 -9.50 -11.32
CA PHE A 197 -3.50 -8.65 -10.21
C PHE A 197 -3.34 -7.17 -10.58
N TRP A 198 -2.14 -6.76 -11.00
CA TRP A 198 -1.83 -5.35 -11.27
C TRP A 198 -2.54 -4.80 -12.49
N ASN A 199 -2.79 -5.59 -13.54
CA ASN A 199 -3.60 -5.15 -14.69
C ASN A 199 -5.00 -4.71 -14.24
N ARG A 200 -5.63 -5.49 -13.34
CA ARG A 200 -6.92 -5.11 -12.77
C ARG A 200 -6.82 -3.86 -11.91
N ILE A 201 -5.81 -3.76 -11.04
CA ILE A 201 -5.60 -2.58 -10.18
C ILE A 201 -5.41 -1.32 -11.05
N MET A 202 -4.59 -1.38 -12.10
CA MET A 202 -4.33 -0.23 -12.98
C MET A 202 -5.58 0.19 -13.77
N GLY A 203 -6.37 -0.76 -14.27
CA GLY A 203 -7.66 -0.45 -14.89
C GLY A 203 -8.62 0.25 -13.93
N GLU A 204 -8.65 -0.16 -12.67
CA GLU A 204 -9.46 0.48 -11.63
C GLU A 204 -8.92 1.89 -11.26
N HIS A 205 -7.60 2.09 -11.18
CA HIS A 205 -7.00 3.42 -11.00
C HIS A 205 -7.41 4.38 -12.12
N ALA A 206 -7.36 3.95 -13.38
CA ALA A 206 -7.79 4.76 -14.51
C ALA A 206 -9.27 5.19 -14.38
N LYS A 207 -10.14 4.27 -13.93
CA LYS A 207 -11.56 4.54 -13.67
C LYS A 207 -11.75 5.51 -12.50
N PHE A 208 -10.93 5.42 -11.45
CA PHE A 208 -10.98 6.37 -10.32
C PHE A 208 -10.55 7.77 -10.75
N ILE A 209 -9.45 7.90 -11.51
CA ILE A 209 -9.01 9.18 -12.07
C ILE A 209 -10.14 9.79 -12.91
N ARG A 210 -10.69 9.01 -13.86
CA ARG A 210 -11.83 9.43 -14.68
C ARG A 210 -13.01 9.95 -13.85
N GLY A 211 -13.35 9.26 -12.75
CA GLY A 211 -14.51 9.61 -11.92
C GLY A 211 -14.30 10.80 -10.98
N LEU A 212 -13.04 11.13 -10.66
CA LEU A 212 -12.69 12.20 -9.71
C LEU A 212 -12.27 13.51 -10.38
N LEU A 213 -12.07 13.51 -11.70
CA LEU A 213 -11.83 14.74 -12.47
C LEU A 213 -13.08 15.64 -12.49
N ASP A 214 -12.85 16.95 -12.53
CA ASP A 214 -13.94 17.90 -12.78
C ASP A 214 -14.57 17.63 -14.16
N PRO A 215 -15.89 17.73 -14.31
CA PRO A 215 -16.56 17.50 -15.59
C PRO A 215 -16.05 18.38 -16.75
N THR A 216 -15.40 19.51 -16.46
CA THR A 216 -14.81 20.39 -17.49
C THR A 216 -13.46 19.89 -18.02
N GLU A 217 -12.81 18.93 -17.35
CA GLU A 217 -11.54 18.33 -17.76
C GLU A 217 -11.73 17.22 -18.81
N GLU A 218 -12.47 17.51 -19.88
CA GLU A 218 -12.91 16.53 -20.88
C GLU A 218 -11.74 15.75 -21.52
N GLY A 219 -10.61 16.42 -21.78
CA GLY A 219 -9.42 15.79 -22.36
C GLY A 219 -8.79 14.75 -21.44
N LEU A 220 -8.62 15.08 -20.16
CA LEU A 220 -8.08 14.16 -19.15
C LEU A 220 -9.07 13.05 -18.83
N PHE A 221 -10.36 13.36 -18.82
CA PHE A 221 -11.43 12.38 -18.64
C PHE A 221 -11.36 11.30 -19.71
N ASN A 222 -11.33 11.70 -20.99
CA ASN A 222 -11.27 10.76 -22.10
C ASN A 222 -10.00 9.91 -22.07
N MET A 223 -8.85 10.52 -21.77
CA MET A 223 -7.59 9.79 -21.62
C MET A 223 -7.66 8.73 -20.52
N ALA A 224 -8.17 9.08 -19.33
CA ALA A 224 -8.33 8.14 -18.23
C ALA A 224 -9.33 7.02 -18.57
N ASN A 225 -10.40 7.35 -19.32
CA ASN A 225 -11.37 6.37 -19.80
C ASN A 225 -10.74 5.37 -20.78
N ASP A 226 -9.93 5.85 -21.73
CA ASP A 226 -9.24 5.01 -22.71
C ASP A 226 -8.23 4.07 -22.05
N PHE A 227 -7.51 4.52 -21.03
CA PHE A 227 -6.68 3.65 -20.20
C PHE A 227 -7.49 2.58 -19.47
N GLY A 228 -8.66 2.96 -18.91
CA GLY A 228 -9.57 2.01 -18.29
C GLY A 228 -10.00 0.89 -19.24
N ASN A 229 -10.37 1.25 -20.48
CA ASN A 229 -10.74 0.29 -21.52
C ASN A 229 -9.54 -0.58 -21.93
N LEU A 230 -8.35 0.01 -22.08
CA LEU A 230 -7.14 -0.73 -22.45
C LEU A 230 -6.83 -1.85 -21.44
N PHE A 231 -6.94 -1.59 -20.14
CA PHE A 231 -6.71 -2.60 -19.11
C PHE A 231 -7.84 -3.62 -19.01
N ASP A 232 -9.09 -3.24 -19.30
CA ASP A 232 -10.23 -4.16 -19.36
C ASP A 232 -10.13 -5.12 -20.57
N ASP A 233 -9.66 -4.60 -21.71
CA ASP A 233 -9.47 -5.36 -22.96
C ASP A 233 -8.15 -6.13 -23.00
N CYS A 234 -7.24 -5.86 -22.06
CA CYS A 234 -5.97 -6.58 -21.95
C CYS A 234 -6.30 -8.07 -21.72
N PRO A 235 -6.07 -8.95 -22.72
CA PRO A 235 -6.47 -10.33 -22.59
C PRO A 235 -5.74 -10.92 -21.40
N THR A 236 -6.45 -11.68 -20.55
CA THR A 236 -5.86 -12.60 -19.59
C THR A 236 -5.15 -13.75 -20.32
N LYS A 237 -4.27 -13.44 -21.27
CA LYS A 237 -3.52 -14.38 -22.11
C LYS A 237 -2.07 -14.40 -21.64
N SER A 238 -1.85 -15.25 -20.67
CA SER A 238 -0.58 -15.94 -20.44
C SER A 238 -0.88 -17.34 -19.92
#